data_AF-A0A7L2EQH9-F1
#
_entry.id   AF-A0A7L2EQH9-F1
#
_cell.length_a   1.000
_cell.length_b   1.000
_cell.length_c   1.000
_cell.angle_alpha   90.00
_cell.angle_beta   90.00
_cell.angle_gamma   90.00
#
_symmetry.space_group_name_H-M   'P 1'
#
loop_
_entity.id
_entity.type
_entity.pdbx_description
1 polymer ?
#
loop_
_entity_poly.entity_id
_entity_poly.type
_entity_poly.pdbx_seq_one_letter_code
_entity_poly.pdbx_strand_id
1 'polypeptide(L)'
;QMCEKFTVCQNSMEMVLHNNLNLPKVTEEDGFCLLKRTVEDKCLKKISSGLYTFQTYLKYIQETFISENQNVESLSYSTEHLARTIRHMVINPEEVIIPDAATQESLHTKLKSTKAWTEKITIHLIVRDFTSFMEKTVRAVRYLKNTRSFSV
;
A
#
# COMPACT_ATOMS: atom_id res chain seq x y z
N GLN A 1 14.26 -8.25 9.95
CA GLN A 1 13.27 -9.26 10.38
C GLN A 1 12.87 -10.25 9.29
N MET A 2 12.07 -9.89 8.27
CA MET A 2 11.66 -10.86 7.22
C MET A 2 12.85 -11.52 6.51
N CYS A 3 13.82 -10.70 6.16
CA CYS A 3 15.08 -11.13 5.56
C CYS A 3 15.83 -12.19 6.37
N GLU A 4 15.98 -11.94 7.66
CA GLU A 4 16.69 -12.82 8.60
C GLU A 4 15.89 -14.10 8.86
N LYS A 5 14.56 -13.99 8.96
CA LYS A 5 13.67 -15.12 9.29
C LYS A 5 13.35 -16.03 8.10
N PHE A 6 13.36 -15.50 6.87
CA PHE A 6 12.95 -16.24 5.68
C PHE A 6 14.05 -16.42 4.64
N THR A 7 15.23 -15.83 4.82
CA THR A 7 16.36 -15.84 3.87
C THR A 7 16.00 -15.36 2.45
N VAL A 8 14.88 -14.64 2.31
CA VAL A 8 14.40 -14.02 1.07
C VAL A 8 14.58 -12.51 1.21
N CYS A 9 15.60 -11.96 0.54
CA CYS A 9 16.04 -10.57 0.75
C CYS A 9 16.24 -9.76 -0.53
N GLN A 10 16.88 -10.35 -1.53
CA GLN A 10 17.09 -9.71 -2.80
C GLN A 10 16.04 -10.20 -3.79
N ASN A 11 15.72 -9.34 -4.76
CA ASN A 11 14.86 -9.66 -5.90
C ASN A 11 15.47 -10.84 -6.68
N SER A 12 15.23 -12.06 -6.21
CA SER A 12 15.60 -13.27 -6.93
C SER A 12 14.68 -13.40 -8.14
N MET A 13 15.16 -14.07 -9.18
CA MET A 13 14.40 -14.30 -10.41
C MET A 13 13.08 -15.06 -10.11
N GLU A 14 13.04 -15.85 -9.04
CA GLU A 14 11.83 -16.51 -8.52
C GLU A 14 10.75 -15.51 -8.03
N MET A 15 11.15 -14.37 -7.45
CA MET A 15 10.18 -13.35 -7.03
C MET A 15 9.50 -12.67 -8.22
N VAL A 16 10.20 -12.58 -9.36
CA VAL A 16 9.66 -12.01 -10.60
C VAL A 16 8.66 -12.97 -11.26
N LEU A 17 8.97 -14.27 -11.27
CA LEU A 17 8.11 -15.31 -11.86
C LEU A 17 6.79 -15.53 -11.10
N HIS A 18 6.74 -15.20 -9.81
CA HIS A 18 5.56 -15.34 -8.97
C HIS A 18 4.73 -14.05 -8.78
N ASN A 19 5.09 -12.95 -9.45
CA ASN A 19 4.45 -11.66 -9.20
C ASN A 19 3.12 -11.48 -9.97
N ASN A 20 2.12 -12.29 -9.62
CA ASN A 20 0.74 -12.16 -10.10
C ASN A 20 -0.14 -11.29 -9.17
N LEU A 21 0.49 -10.48 -8.33
CA LEU A 21 -0.19 -9.57 -7.40
C LEU A 21 -0.37 -8.21 -8.05
N ASN A 22 -1.63 -7.76 -8.12
CA ASN A 22 -1.97 -6.40 -8.56
C ASN A 22 -1.82 -5.42 -7.39
N LEU A 23 -0.59 -5.22 -6.92
CA LEU A 23 -0.30 -4.33 -5.81
C LEU A 23 -0.52 -2.86 -6.20
N PRO A 24 -1.06 -2.02 -5.30
CA PRO A 24 -1.19 -0.60 -5.56
C PRO A 24 0.16 0.05 -5.87
N LYS A 25 0.18 0.84 -6.94
CA LYS A 25 1.36 1.62 -7.36
C LYS A 25 0.93 3.05 -7.62
N VAL A 26 1.83 3.97 -7.29
CA VAL A 26 1.78 5.36 -7.78
C VAL A 26 2.76 5.43 -8.95
N THR A 27 2.25 5.71 -10.14
CA THR A 27 3.04 5.83 -11.38
C THR A 27 3.25 7.28 -11.75
N GLU A 28 4.10 7.53 -12.76
CA GLU A 28 4.32 8.89 -13.27
C GLU A 28 3.05 9.46 -13.94
N GLU A 29 2.20 8.60 -14.50
CA GLU A 29 0.91 8.93 -15.13
C GLU A 29 -0.18 9.33 -14.12
N ASP A 30 -0.03 8.93 -12.87
CA ASP A 30 -0.83 9.47 -11.77
C ASP A 30 -0.48 10.96 -11.52
N GLY A 31 0.55 11.46 -12.21
CA GLY A 31 1.24 12.70 -11.92
C GLY A 31 1.96 12.50 -10.61
N PHE A 32 3.29 12.55 -10.60
CA PHE A 32 3.96 12.93 -9.35
C PHE A 32 3.18 14.11 -8.80
N CYS A 33 2.64 14.01 -7.58
CA CYS A 33 1.82 15.04 -6.92
C CYS A 33 2.51 16.42 -7.04
N LEU A 34 2.33 17.11 -8.17
CA LEU A 34 3.10 18.27 -8.62
C LEU A 34 2.12 19.32 -9.14
N LEU A 35 2.52 20.58 -8.94
CA LEU A 35 2.06 21.92 -9.37
C LEU A 35 0.61 22.19 -9.80
N LYS A 36 -0.15 21.26 -10.39
CA LYS A 36 -1.56 21.49 -10.77
C LYS A 36 -2.52 20.89 -9.74
N ARG A 37 -3.47 21.69 -9.26
CA ARG A 37 -4.47 21.32 -8.24
C ARG A 37 -5.32 20.09 -8.63
N THR A 38 -5.64 19.91 -9.91
CA THR A 38 -6.38 18.73 -10.41
C THR A 38 -5.53 17.45 -10.42
N VAL A 39 -4.22 17.59 -10.64
CA VAL A 39 -3.25 16.48 -10.58
C VAL A 39 -3.00 16.09 -9.13
N GLU A 40 -2.92 17.06 -8.23
CA GLU A 40 -2.84 16.86 -6.78
C GLU A 40 -4.03 16.03 -6.25
N ASP A 41 -5.26 16.41 -6.60
CA ASP A 41 -6.46 15.70 -6.15
C ASP A 41 -6.50 14.25 -6.66
N LYS A 42 -6.19 14.03 -7.95
CA LYS A 42 -6.08 12.69 -8.54
C LYS A 42 -5.04 11.83 -7.81
N CYS A 43 -3.86 12.40 -7.55
CA CYS A 43 -2.77 11.72 -6.87
C CYS A 43 -3.14 11.37 -5.41
N LEU A 44 -3.80 12.28 -4.67
CA LEU A 44 -4.25 12.00 -3.31
C LEU A 44 -5.36 10.92 -3.25
N LYS A 45 -6.30 10.94 -4.19
CA LYS A 45 -7.31 9.87 -4.33
C LYS A 45 -6.64 8.53 -4.56
N LYS A 46 -5.68 8.47 -5.50
CA LYS A 46 -4.90 7.25 -5.79
C LYS A 46 -4.15 6.73 -4.56
N ILE A 47 -3.51 7.62 -3.80
CA ILE A 47 -2.81 7.27 -2.57
C ILE A 47 -3.79 6.71 -1.54
N SER A 48 -4.89 7.41 -1.25
CA SER A 48 -5.88 6.94 -0.27
C SER A 48 -6.48 5.59 -0.65
N SER A 49 -6.90 5.42 -1.91
CA SER A 49 -7.40 4.14 -2.42
C SER A 49 -6.36 3.03 -2.29
N GLY A 50 -5.11 3.29 -2.64
CA GLY A 50 -4.04 2.31 -2.51
C GLY A 50 -3.80 1.89 -1.05
N LEU A 51 -3.84 2.82 -0.10
CA LEU A 51 -3.71 2.52 1.33
C LEU A 51 -4.88 1.66 1.84
N TYR A 52 -6.11 1.90 1.38
CA TYR A 52 -7.25 1.03 1.69
C TYR A 52 -7.07 -0.37 1.09
N THR A 53 -6.56 -0.49 -0.13
CA THR A 53 -6.26 -1.80 -0.73
C THR A 53 -5.14 -2.53 0.04
N PHE A 54 -4.14 -1.82 0.55
CA PHE A 54 -3.08 -2.41 1.37
C PHE A 54 -3.57 -3.02 2.68
N GLN A 55 -4.73 -2.60 3.23
CA GLN A 55 -5.30 -3.22 4.43
C GLN A 55 -5.53 -4.72 4.27
N THR A 56 -6.05 -5.16 3.11
CA THR A 56 -6.28 -6.60 2.86
C THR A 56 -4.97 -7.38 2.82
N TYR A 57 -3.92 -6.80 2.23
CA TYR A 57 -2.60 -7.42 2.18
C TYR A 57 -1.93 -7.46 3.55
N LEU A 58 -2.03 -6.40 4.36
CA LEU A 58 -1.49 -6.37 5.72
C LEU A 58 -2.22 -7.36 6.63
N LYS A 59 -3.53 -7.52 6.49
CA LYS A 59 -4.30 -8.56 7.19
C LYS A 59 -3.80 -9.96 6.85
N TYR A 60 -3.55 -10.25 5.57
CA TYR A 60 -2.93 -11.52 5.17
C TYR A 60 -1.56 -11.73 5.83
N ILE A 61 -0.69 -10.71 5.81
CA ILE A 61 0.62 -10.79 6.46
C ILE A 61 0.48 -11.04 7.96
N GLN A 62 -0.46 -10.39 8.64
CA GLN A 62 -0.69 -10.53 10.08
C GLN A 62 -1.07 -11.98 10.43
N GLU A 63 -1.96 -12.58 9.64
CA GLU A 63 -2.44 -13.95 9.84
C GLU A 63 -1.37 -15.00 9.52
N THR A 64 -0.50 -14.75 8.53
CA THR A 64 0.54 -15.69 8.12
C THR A 64 1.85 -15.51 8.92
N PHE A 65 2.24 -14.29 9.24
CA PHE A 65 3.50 -13.96 9.91
C PHE A 65 3.29 -13.66 11.40
N ILE A 66 2.72 -14.63 12.11
CA ILE A 66 2.30 -14.55 13.51
C ILE A 66 3.40 -13.99 14.44
N SER A 67 4.68 -14.32 14.17
CA SER A 67 5.80 -13.85 14.98
C SER A 67 6.02 -12.33 14.97
N GLU A 68 5.41 -11.60 14.03
CA GLU A 68 5.43 -10.14 13.93
C GLU A 68 4.03 -9.53 14.05
N ASN A 69 3.06 -10.27 14.60
CA ASN A 69 1.65 -9.86 14.66
C ASN A 69 1.47 -8.42 15.21
N GLN A 70 2.10 -8.09 16.33
CA GLN A 70 2.01 -6.75 16.93
C GLN A 70 2.55 -5.63 16.01
N ASN A 71 3.66 -5.90 15.31
CA ASN A 71 4.25 -4.94 14.38
C ASN A 71 3.35 -4.73 13.16
N VAL A 72 2.78 -5.81 12.63
CA VAL A 72 1.86 -5.75 11.49
C VAL A 72 0.52 -5.12 11.88
N GLU A 73 0.01 -5.39 13.08
CA GLU A 73 -1.19 -4.76 13.62
C GLU A 73 -1.05 -3.25 13.75
N SER A 74 0.05 -2.79 14.36
CA SER A 74 0.38 -1.36 14.46
C SER A 74 0.51 -0.71 13.07
N LEU A 75 1.13 -1.42 12.12
CA LEU A 75 1.26 -0.97 10.74
C LEU A 75 -0.10 -0.87 10.03
N SER A 76 -0.98 -1.86 10.19
CA SER A 76 -2.35 -1.87 9.64
C SER A 76 -3.15 -0.67 10.16
N TYR A 77 -3.15 -0.48 11.48
CA TYR A 77 -3.83 0.65 12.12
C TYR A 77 -3.31 2.00 11.59
N SER A 78 -1.98 2.17 11.55
CA SER A 78 -1.35 3.40 11.07
C SER A 78 -1.66 3.66 9.59
N THR A 79 -1.68 2.62 8.78
CA THR A 79 -2.01 2.68 7.35
C THR A 79 -3.47 3.07 7.14
N GLU A 80 -4.39 2.54 7.95
CA GLU A 80 -5.81 2.87 7.87
C GLU A 80 -6.05 4.32 8.28
N HIS A 81 -5.41 4.74 9.38
CA HIS A 81 -5.47 6.12 9.84
C HIS A 81 -4.97 7.08 8.75
N LEU A 82 -3.81 6.79 8.15
CA LEU A 82 -3.28 7.59 7.04
C LEU A 82 -4.23 7.62 5.83
N ALA A 83 -4.83 6.49 5.46
CA ALA A 83 -5.80 6.42 4.36
C ALA A 83 -6.99 7.38 4.58
N ARG A 84 -7.55 7.36 5.80
CA ARG A 84 -8.63 8.25 6.24
C ARG A 84 -8.18 9.71 6.24
N THR A 85 -6.99 10.02 6.77
CA THR A 85 -6.48 11.39 6.78
C THR A 85 -6.31 11.94 5.36
N ILE A 86 -5.74 11.15 4.44
CA ILE A 86 -5.57 11.56 3.04
C ILE A 86 -6.91 11.70 2.32
N ARG A 87 -7.89 10.82 2.61
CA ARG A 87 -9.26 10.97 2.11
C ARG A 87 -9.91 12.29 2.52
N HIS A 88 -9.58 12.84 3.70
CA HIS A 88 -10.08 14.17 4.09
C HIS A 88 -9.33 15.33 3.40
N MET A 89 -8.19 15.08 2.75
CA MET A 89 -7.42 16.10 2.02
C MET A 89 -7.83 16.24 0.55
N VAL A 90 -8.56 15.27 -0.01
CA VAL A 90 -9.06 15.31 -1.39
C VAL A 90 -10.26 16.25 -1.52
N ILE A 91 -10.50 16.77 -2.72
CA ILE A 91 -11.62 17.67 -3.02
C ILE A 91 -12.96 16.93 -2.89
N ASN A 92 -13.02 15.69 -3.39
CA ASN A 92 -14.20 14.84 -3.28
C ASN A 92 -13.85 13.48 -2.64
N PRO A 93 -14.06 13.32 -1.32
CA PRO A 93 -13.80 12.08 -0.59
C PRO A 93 -14.56 10.85 -1.10
N GLU A 94 -15.70 11.04 -1.77
CA GLU A 94 -16.53 9.94 -2.27
C GLU A 94 -16.00 9.30 -3.55
N GLU A 95 -15.09 9.98 -4.25
CA GLU A 95 -14.38 9.43 -5.41
C GLU A 95 -13.17 8.56 -5.03
N VAL A 96 -12.86 8.46 -3.72
CA VAL A 96 -11.85 7.53 -3.24
C VAL A 96 -12.41 6.11 -3.35
N ILE A 97 -11.80 5.30 -4.19
CA ILE A 97 -12.14 3.88 -4.34
C ILE A 97 -11.69 3.13 -3.07
N ILE A 98 -12.65 2.54 -2.36
CA ILE A 98 -12.42 1.66 -1.22
C ILE A 98 -12.89 0.27 -1.63
N PRO A 99 -12.04 -0.77 -1.55
CA PRO A 99 -12.46 -2.13 -1.89
C PRO A 99 -13.62 -2.57 -0.99
N ASP A 100 -14.71 -3.05 -1.60
CA ASP A 100 -15.84 -3.63 -0.87
C ASP A 100 -15.47 -4.97 -0.20
N ALA A 101 -16.32 -5.42 0.71
CA ALA A 101 -16.08 -6.64 1.47
C ALA A 101 -15.85 -7.88 0.58
N ALA A 102 -16.61 -7.99 -0.53
CA ALA A 102 -16.50 -9.12 -1.45
C ALA A 102 -15.14 -9.12 -2.19
N THR A 103 -14.68 -7.95 -2.62
CA THR A 103 -13.37 -7.76 -3.27
C THR A 103 -12.23 -8.08 -2.31
N GLN A 104 -12.34 -7.63 -1.06
CA GLN A 104 -11.37 -7.92 -0.01
C GLN A 104 -11.31 -9.43 0.30
N GLU A 105 -12.45 -10.09 0.43
CA GLU A 105 -12.54 -11.53 0.71
C GLU A 105 -12.02 -12.38 -0.46
N SER A 106 -12.35 -12.01 -1.70
CA SER A 106 -11.83 -12.68 -2.90
C SER A 106 -10.30 -12.60 -2.97
N LEU A 107 -9.73 -11.41 -2.74
CA LEU A 107 -8.29 -11.21 -2.71
C LEU A 107 -7.64 -12.01 -1.57
N HIS A 108 -8.21 -11.96 -0.36
CA HIS A 108 -7.69 -12.67 0.80
C HIS A 108 -7.70 -14.20 0.60
N THR A 109 -8.78 -14.73 0.03
CA THR A 109 -8.90 -16.16 -0.33
C THR A 109 -7.84 -16.55 -1.36
N LYS A 110 -7.61 -15.71 -2.38
CA LYS A 110 -6.56 -15.93 -3.37
C LYS A 110 -5.16 -15.93 -2.74
N LEU A 111 -4.91 -15.08 -1.75
CA LEU A 111 -3.62 -15.07 -1.04
C LEU A 111 -3.45 -16.34 -0.19
N LYS A 112 -4.49 -16.80 0.50
CA LYS A 112 -4.46 -18.01 1.34
C LYS A 112 -4.36 -19.34 0.59
N SER A 113 -4.70 -19.39 -0.70
CA SER A 113 -4.55 -20.62 -1.50
C SER A 113 -3.10 -20.86 -1.96
N THR A 114 -2.17 -19.98 -1.58
CA THR A 114 -0.75 -20.02 -1.95
C THR A 114 0.02 -21.06 -1.12
N LYS A 115 0.96 -21.80 -1.75
CA LYS A 115 1.82 -22.76 -1.04
C LYS A 115 2.83 -22.05 -0.13
N ALA A 116 3.23 -22.66 0.99
CA ALA A 116 4.08 -22.05 2.03
C ALA A 116 5.37 -21.38 1.53
N TRP A 117 6.09 -21.97 0.56
CA TRP A 117 7.26 -21.32 -0.06
C TRP A 117 6.88 -20.01 -0.76
N THR A 118 5.79 -20.05 -1.53
CA THR A 118 5.26 -18.91 -2.26
C THR A 118 4.62 -17.89 -1.32
N GLU A 119 4.12 -18.28 -0.14
CA GLU A 119 3.65 -17.34 0.89
C GLU A 119 4.78 -16.41 1.34
N LYS A 120 5.97 -16.96 1.65
CA LYS A 120 7.13 -16.15 2.05
C LYS A 120 7.53 -15.13 0.98
N ILE A 121 7.53 -15.56 -0.29
CA ILE A 121 7.79 -14.69 -1.44
C ILE A 121 6.71 -13.61 -1.55
N THR A 122 5.43 -14.00 -1.40
CA THR A 122 4.27 -13.11 -1.48
C THR A 122 4.34 -12.02 -0.42
N ILE A 123 4.60 -12.38 0.84
CA ILE A 123 4.75 -11.44 1.95
C ILE A 123 5.90 -10.47 1.65
N HIS A 124 7.06 -10.97 1.18
CA HIS A 124 8.19 -10.09 0.89
C HIS A 124 7.85 -9.10 -0.23
N LEU A 125 7.19 -9.56 -1.31
CA LEU A 125 6.74 -8.70 -2.40
C LEU A 125 5.77 -7.61 -1.90
N ILE A 126 4.80 -7.97 -1.06
CA ILE A 126 3.86 -7.02 -0.46
C ILE A 126 4.62 -5.97 0.36
N VAL A 127 5.52 -6.39 1.27
CA VAL A 127 6.27 -5.46 2.14
C VAL A 127 7.18 -4.53 1.33
N ARG A 128 7.85 -5.07 0.30
CA ARG A 128 8.71 -4.29 -0.60
C ARG A 128 7.90 -3.23 -1.35
N ASP A 129 6.80 -3.62 -2.00
CA ASP A 129 5.99 -2.70 -2.80
C ASP A 129 5.23 -1.72 -1.91
N PHE A 130 4.79 -2.14 -0.72
CA PHE A 130 4.23 -1.24 0.30
C PHE A 130 5.25 -0.18 0.73
N THR A 131 6.50 -0.56 0.96
CA THR A 131 7.58 0.39 1.30
C THR A 131 7.77 1.40 0.17
N SER A 132 7.89 0.94 -1.07
CA SER A 132 8.01 1.83 -2.25
C SER A 132 6.80 2.76 -2.41
N PHE A 133 5.60 2.26 -2.14
CA PHE A 133 4.37 3.05 -2.15
C PHE A 133 4.38 4.13 -1.07
N MET A 134 4.85 3.80 0.13
CA MET A 134 4.96 4.73 1.26
C MET A 134 6.01 5.82 1.02
N GLU A 135 7.17 5.49 0.42
CA GLU A 135 8.16 6.50 0.02
C GLU A 135 7.57 7.55 -0.93
N LYS A 136 6.79 7.11 -1.91
CA LYS A 136 6.09 8.01 -2.84
C LYS A 136 5.02 8.83 -2.13
N THR A 137 4.25 8.20 -1.23
CA THR A 137 3.24 8.86 -0.40
C THR A 137 3.85 9.97 0.46
N VAL A 138 4.98 9.71 1.11
CA VAL A 138 5.67 10.71 1.93
C VAL A 138 6.15 11.90 1.08
N ARG A 139 6.71 11.66 -0.12
CA ARG A 139 7.11 12.73 -1.04
C ARG A 139 5.91 13.59 -1.45
N ALA A 140 4.79 12.95 -1.80
CA ALA A 140 3.54 13.63 -2.14
C ALA A 140 3.03 14.51 -1.00
N VAL A 141 2.88 13.96 0.21
CA VAL A 141 2.37 14.71 1.37
C VAL A 141 3.28 15.86 1.76
N ARG A 142 4.61 15.68 1.71
CA ARG A 142 5.58 16.77 1.97
C ARG A 142 5.45 17.91 0.97
N TYR A 143 5.30 17.58 -0.31
CA TYR A 143 5.09 18.58 -1.36
C TYR A 143 3.84 19.42 -1.06
N LEU A 144 2.73 18.77 -0.69
CA LEU A 144 1.47 19.44 -0.36
C LEU A 144 1.58 20.37 0.84
N LYS A 145 2.26 19.93 1.89
CA LYS A 145 2.51 20.77 3.07
C LYS A 145 3.21 22.06 2.66
N ASN A 146 4.23 21.95 1.80
CA ASN A 146 5.01 23.10 1.36
C ASN A 146 4.22 24.00 0.42
N THR A 147 3.47 23.47 -0.55
CA THR A 147 2.71 24.31 -1.50
C THR A 147 1.49 24.98 -0.88
N ARG A 148 0.76 24.27 0.01
CA ARG A 148 -0.42 24.85 0.68
C ARG A 148 -0.03 25.89 1.76
N SER A 149 1.18 25.83 2.31
CA SER A 149 1.66 26.85 3.26
C SER A 149 2.06 28.19 2.61
N PHE A 150 2.30 28.23 1.29
CA PHE A 150 2.58 29.47 0.56
C PHE A 150 1.30 30.17 0.05
N SER A 151 0.13 29.67 0.41
CA SER A 151 -1.18 30.24 0.03
C SER A 151 -1.77 31.17 1.10
N VAL A 152 -0.94 31.74 1.98
CA VAL A 152 -1.34 32.73 3.01
C VAL A 152 -0.93 34.12 2.57
#